data_AF-A0A7C2QN85-F1
#
_entry.id   AF-A0A7C2QN85-F1
#
_cell.length_a   1.000
_cell.length_b   1.000
_cell.length_c   1.000
_cell.angle_alpha   90.00
_cell.angle_beta   90.00
_cell.angle_gamma   90.00
#
_symmetry.space_group_name_H-M   'P 1'
#
loop_
_entity.id
_entity.type
_entity.pdbx_description
1 polymer ?
#
loop_
_entity_poly.entity_id
_entity_poly.type
_entity_poly.pdbx_seq_one_letter_code
_entity_poly.pdbx_strand_id
1 'polypeptide(L)'
;MPEDFRVLGEAFVERRRAFLRDRLPRPLLHPADSATPSTVREHLLKEAEDLYWNELAWEEITGEETAAGGPLPEMVFAAFLAFVDGLLPDEPARARRDVVEDILAFLGEQWARFGDELERGEDSGRAAYARALTGELVDRVLWRLYQLTPEERDALFSAAP
;
A
#
# COMPACT_ATOMS: atom_id res chain seq x y z
N MET A 1 21.47 5.96 4.79
CA MET A 1 21.06 4.85 3.92
C MET A 1 19.73 4.20 4.31
N PRO A 2 19.40 3.85 5.58
CA PRO A 2 18.03 3.43 5.95
C PRO A 2 17.06 4.61 6.11
N GLU A 3 17.52 5.70 6.72
CA GLU A 3 16.68 6.90 6.96
C GLU A 3 16.24 7.58 5.66
N ASP A 4 17.02 7.44 4.59
CA ASP A 4 16.73 8.05 3.29
C ASP A 4 15.52 7.38 2.61
N PHE A 5 15.40 6.05 2.71
CA PHE A 5 14.26 5.33 2.12
C PHE A 5 12.96 5.58 2.86
N ARG A 6 13.02 5.70 4.19
CA ARG A 6 11.85 6.05 4.99
C ARG A 6 11.29 7.42 4.58
N VAL A 7 12.15 8.44 4.46
CA VAL A 7 11.74 9.79 4.03
C VAL A 7 11.18 9.78 2.60
N LEU A 8 11.82 9.07 1.68
CA LEU A 8 11.34 8.96 0.29
C LEU A 8 10.01 8.21 0.21
N GLY A 9 9.85 7.17 1.02
CA GLY A 9 8.63 6.37 1.14
C GLY A 9 7.47 7.17 1.73
N GLU A 10 7.71 7.86 2.85
CA GLU A 10 6.75 8.79 3.46
C GLU A 10 6.29 9.85 2.45
N ALA A 11 7.24 10.47 1.72
CA ALA A 11 6.92 11.44 0.67
C ALA A 11 6.13 10.84 -0.49
N PHE A 12 6.38 9.57 -0.86
CA PHE A 12 5.60 8.85 -1.85
C PHE A 12 4.15 8.64 -1.39
N VAL A 13 3.95 8.09 -0.19
CA VAL A 13 2.61 7.86 0.39
C VAL A 13 1.85 9.18 0.52
N GLU A 14 2.50 10.24 1.01
CA GLU A 14 1.87 11.56 1.13
C GLU A 14 1.47 12.18 -0.21
N ARG A 15 2.23 11.93 -1.28
CA ARG A 15 1.80 12.33 -2.64
C ARG A 15 0.55 11.58 -3.09
N ARG A 16 0.45 10.27 -2.80
CA ARG A 16 -0.77 9.50 -3.11
C ARG A 16 -1.95 9.99 -2.27
N ARG A 17 -1.74 10.27 -0.98
CA ARG A 17 -2.75 10.89 -0.10
C ARG A 17 -3.19 12.27 -0.59
N ALA A 18 -2.25 13.10 -1.03
CA ALA A 18 -2.55 14.42 -1.60
C ALA A 18 -3.40 14.30 -2.87
N PHE A 19 -3.05 13.38 -3.77
CA PHE A 19 -3.85 13.10 -4.96
C PHE A 19 -5.31 12.74 -4.61
N LEU A 20 -5.52 11.89 -3.59
CA LEU A 20 -6.87 11.58 -3.11
C LEU A 20 -7.58 12.81 -2.52
N ARG A 21 -6.89 13.63 -1.71
CA ARG A 21 -7.46 14.87 -1.14
C ARG A 21 -7.95 15.84 -2.21
N ASP A 22 -7.21 15.95 -3.31
CA ASP A 22 -7.52 16.90 -4.37
C ASP A 22 -8.68 16.44 -5.26
N ARG A 23 -8.97 15.14 -5.30
CA ARG A 23 -9.97 14.53 -6.20
C ARG A 23 -11.26 14.11 -5.52
N LEU A 24 -11.23 13.84 -4.22
CA LEU A 24 -12.43 13.44 -3.49
C LEU A 24 -13.26 14.64 -3.07
N PRO A 25 -14.61 14.57 -3.16
CA PRO A 25 -15.51 15.67 -2.80
C PRO A 25 -15.64 15.87 -1.29
N ARG A 26 -15.00 15.00 -0.49
CA ARG A 26 -15.03 14.99 0.97
C ARG A 26 -13.62 15.07 1.55
N PRO A 27 -13.44 15.61 2.76
CA PRO A 27 -12.14 15.56 3.43
C PRO A 27 -11.76 14.11 3.72
N LEU A 28 -10.47 13.81 3.57
CA LEU A 28 -9.89 12.60 4.12
C LEU A 28 -9.91 12.71 5.64
N LEU A 29 -10.76 11.95 6.30
CA LEU A 29 -10.79 11.87 7.75
C LEU A 29 -9.47 11.25 8.18
N HIS A 30 -8.65 12.03 8.88
CA HIS A 30 -7.46 11.49 9.52
C HIS A 30 -7.93 10.41 10.48
N PRO A 31 -7.28 9.24 10.53
CA PRO A 31 -7.64 8.20 11.47
C PRO A 31 -7.45 8.73 12.89
N ALA A 32 -8.52 9.28 13.47
CA ALA A 32 -8.50 9.82 14.82
C ALA A 32 -8.26 8.65 15.78
N ASP A 33 -7.06 8.64 16.35
CA ASP A 33 -6.69 8.01 17.62
C ASP A 33 -7.16 6.55 17.79
N SER A 34 -6.78 5.64 16.88
CA SER A 34 -6.73 4.24 17.30
C SER A 34 -5.52 4.07 18.22
N ALA A 35 -5.78 3.71 19.47
CA ALA A 35 -4.76 3.48 20.48
C ALA A 35 -4.44 1.97 20.58
N THR A 36 -4.04 1.36 19.46
CA THR A 36 -3.64 -0.05 19.50
C THR A 36 -2.40 -0.17 20.40
N PRO A 37 -2.38 -1.10 21.37
CA PRO A 37 -1.20 -1.29 22.22
C PRO A 37 0.03 -1.57 21.36
N SER A 38 1.18 -0.99 21.71
CA SER A 38 2.39 -1.04 20.87
C SER A 38 2.81 -2.47 20.51
N THR A 39 2.72 -3.40 21.46
CA THR A 39 3.06 -4.82 21.23
C THR A 39 2.11 -5.50 20.23
N VAL A 40 0.82 -5.14 20.24
CA VAL A 40 -0.16 -5.64 19.29
C VAL A 40 0.08 -5.01 17.92
N ARG A 41 0.41 -3.72 17.88
CA ARG A 41 0.73 -2.99 16.66
C ARG A 41 1.99 -3.54 15.97
N GLU A 42 3.06 -3.78 16.72
CA GLU A 42 4.28 -4.43 16.23
C GLU A 42 4.01 -5.84 15.70
N HIS A 43 3.20 -6.63 16.40
CA HIS A 43 2.85 -7.98 15.97
C HIS A 43 2.07 -7.98 14.66
N LEU A 44 1.04 -7.12 14.55
CA LEU A 44 0.21 -7.03 13.34
C LEU A 44 1.00 -6.45 12.15
N LEU A 45 1.89 -5.49 12.38
CA LEU A 45 2.79 -4.99 11.35
C LEU A 45 3.67 -6.12 10.82
N LYS A 46 4.29 -6.89 11.72
CA LYS A 46 5.11 -8.04 11.36
C LYS A 46 4.34 -9.07 10.52
N GLU A 47 3.09 -9.37 10.88
CA GLU A 47 2.23 -10.26 10.09
C GLU A 47 1.98 -9.71 8.67
N ALA A 48 1.75 -8.41 8.54
CA ALA A 48 1.60 -7.76 7.23
C ALA A 48 2.88 -7.82 6.40
N GLU A 49 4.04 -7.58 7.01
CA GLU A 49 5.35 -7.70 6.36
C GLU A 49 5.59 -9.12 5.85
N ASP A 50 5.33 -10.14 6.68
CA ASP A 50 5.50 -11.55 6.33
C ASP A 50 4.55 -11.95 5.17
N LEU A 51 3.29 -11.49 5.19
CA LEU A 51 2.34 -11.72 4.09
C LEU A 51 2.82 -11.06 2.78
N TYR A 52 3.24 -9.80 2.85
CA TYR A 52 3.73 -9.05 1.70
C TYR A 52 4.91 -9.76 1.03
N TRP A 53 5.93 -10.15 1.80
CA TRP A 53 7.11 -10.79 1.25
C TRP A 53 6.81 -12.18 0.70
N ASN A 54 5.93 -12.94 1.37
CA ASN A 54 5.51 -14.24 0.86
C ASN A 54 4.82 -14.08 -0.49
N GLU A 55 3.80 -13.22 -0.59
CA GLU A 55 3.03 -13.03 -1.83
C GLU A 55 3.88 -12.45 -2.97
N LEU A 56 4.77 -11.49 -2.68
CA LEU A 56 5.70 -10.97 -3.69
C LEU A 56 6.67 -12.05 -4.18
N ALA A 57 7.23 -12.86 -3.29
CA ALA A 57 8.13 -13.95 -3.68
C ALA A 57 7.42 -15.02 -4.51
N TRP A 58 6.16 -15.35 -4.18
CA TRP A 58 5.35 -16.25 -4.99
C TRP A 58 5.16 -15.73 -6.40
N GLU A 59 4.79 -14.46 -6.55
CA GLU A 59 4.61 -13.84 -7.85
C GLU A 59 5.93 -13.71 -8.65
N GLU A 60 7.05 -13.42 -7.99
CA GLU A 60 8.38 -13.42 -8.64
C GLU A 60 8.76 -14.81 -9.19
N ILE A 61 8.28 -15.89 -8.56
CA ILE A 61 8.53 -17.27 -9.00
C ILE A 61 7.60 -17.68 -10.14
N THR A 62 6.32 -17.29 -10.09
CA THR A 62 5.30 -17.77 -11.03
C THR A 62 5.20 -16.88 -12.27
N GLY A 63 5.31 -15.56 -12.11
CA GLY A 63 5.11 -14.57 -13.18
C GLY A 63 3.75 -14.67 -13.89
N GLU A 64 2.78 -15.32 -13.24
CA GLU A 64 1.50 -15.72 -13.85
C GLU A 64 0.54 -14.53 -13.98
N GLU A 65 0.71 -13.47 -13.18
CA GLU A 65 -0.21 -12.31 -13.13
C GLU A 65 0.21 -11.16 -14.06
N THR A 66 0.79 -11.50 -15.23
CA THR A 66 0.99 -10.56 -16.34
C THR A 66 -0.15 -10.64 -17.35
N ALA A 67 -1.33 -10.15 -16.97
CA ALA A 67 -2.42 -9.94 -17.92
C ALA A 67 -2.12 -8.71 -18.82
N ALA A 68 -2.74 -8.66 -20.01
CA ALA A 68 -2.55 -7.63 -21.05
C ALA A 68 -2.88 -6.17 -20.65
N GLY A 69 -3.04 -5.88 -19.35
CA GLY A 69 -3.32 -4.57 -18.77
C GLY A 69 -2.39 -4.13 -17.62
N GLY A 70 -1.31 -4.87 -17.33
CA GLY A 70 -0.37 -4.57 -16.24
C GLY A 70 -0.54 -5.46 -15.00
N PRO A 71 0.30 -5.29 -13.97
CA PRO A 71 0.21 -6.07 -12.74
C PRO A 71 -1.14 -5.88 -12.04
N LEU A 72 -1.72 -6.96 -11.51
CA LEU A 72 -2.98 -6.94 -10.76
C LEU A 72 -2.71 -7.19 -9.26
N PRO A 73 -2.45 -6.16 -8.44
CA PRO A 73 -2.13 -6.34 -7.03
C PRO A 73 -3.21 -7.06 -6.24
N GLU A 74 -4.47 -6.99 -6.66
CA GLU A 74 -5.55 -7.71 -5.97
C GLU A 74 -5.49 -9.22 -6.16
N MET A 75 -4.84 -9.70 -7.23
CA MET A 75 -4.59 -11.11 -7.46
C MET A 75 -3.30 -11.56 -6.77
N VAL A 76 -2.26 -10.73 -6.82
CA VAL A 76 -0.97 -11.02 -6.18
C VAL A 76 -1.06 -10.97 -4.65
N PHE A 77 -1.68 -9.93 -4.09
CA PHE A 77 -1.69 -9.64 -2.64
C PHE A 77 -3.05 -9.93 -1.99
N ALA A 78 -3.72 -11.00 -2.41
CA ALA A 78 -5.08 -11.31 -1.96
C ALA A 78 -5.16 -11.52 -0.43
N ALA A 79 -4.21 -12.26 0.15
CA ALA A 79 -4.17 -12.53 1.59
C ALA A 79 -3.77 -11.28 2.38
N PHE A 80 -2.79 -10.51 1.90
CA PHE A 80 -2.43 -9.22 2.51
C PHE A 80 -3.61 -8.24 2.52
N LEU A 81 -4.34 -8.11 1.40
CA LEU A 81 -5.50 -7.21 1.34
C LEU A 81 -6.64 -7.67 2.25
N ALA A 82 -6.90 -8.98 2.33
CA ALA A 82 -7.86 -9.53 3.27
C ALA A 82 -7.46 -9.27 4.73
N PHE A 83 -6.16 -9.32 5.04
CA PHE A 83 -5.64 -8.94 6.35
C PHE A 83 -5.89 -7.46 6.66
N VAL A 84 -5.60 -6.56 5.71
CA VAL A 84 -5.89 -5.12 5.85
C VAL A 84 -7.39 -4.86 6.04
N ASP A 85 -8.26 -5.57 5.31
CA ASP A 85 -9.72 -5.48 5.50
C ASP A 85 -10.13 -5.89 6.92
N GLY A 86 -9.49 -6.92 7.50
CA GLY A 86 -9.68 -7.33 8.90
C GLY A 86 -9.23 -6.30 9.94
N LEU A 87 -8.31 -5.39 9.58
CA LEU A 87 -7.90 -4.27 10.43
C LEU A 87 -8.86 -3.09 10.38
N LEU A 88 -9.73 -3.03 9.36
CA LEU A 88 -10.63 -1.92 9.07
C LEU A 88 -12.11 -2.33 9.07
N PRO A 89 -12.63 -2.93 10.17
CA PRO A 89 -14.05 -3.23 10.26
C PRO A 89 -14.92 -1.97 10.16
N ASP A 90 -16.17 -2.16 9.74
CA ASP A 90 -17.17 -1.09 9.63
C ASP A 90 -17.39 -0.33 10.95
N GLU A 91 -17.22 -1.01 12.10
CA GLU A 91 -17.31 -0.40 13.42
C GLU A 91 -16.06 0.48 13.69
N PRO A 92 -16.18 1.82 13.66
CA PRO A 92 -15.01 2.71 13.64
C PRO A 92 -14.12 2.62 14.89
N ALA A 93 -14.69 2.22 16.03
CA ALA A 93 -13.99 2.08 17.31
C ALA A 93 -13.08 0.84 17.36
N ARG A 94 -13.29 -0.13 16.46
CA ARG A 94 -12.48 -1.35 16.37
C ARG A 94 -11.45 -1.29 15.24
N ALA A 95 -11.51 -0.26 14.41
CA ALA A 95 -10.57 -0.05 13.32
C ALA A 95 -9.18 0.27 13.87
N ARG A 96 -8.19 -0.54 13.46
CA ARG A 96 -6.77 -0.41 13.84
C ARG A 96 -6.04 0.42 12.80
N ARG A 97 -6.49 1.67 12.64
CA ARG A 97 -6.02 2.53 11.56
C ARG A 97 -4.54 2.92 11.71
N ASP A 98 -4.05 3.02 12.94
CA ASP A 98 -2.64 3.19 13.29
C ASP A 98 -1.75 2.06 12.79
N VAL A 99 -2.24 0.81 12.82
CA VAL A 99 -1.54 -0.34 12.22
C VAL A 99 -1.50 -0.20 10.69
N VAL A 100 -2.59 0.24 10.07
CA VAL A 100 -2.64 0.44 8.61
C VAL A 100 -1.73 1.59 8.16
N GLU A 101 -1.59 2.64 8.96
CA GLU A 101 -0.62 3.72 8.70
C GLU A 101 0.83 3.20 8.76
N ASP A 102 1.15 2.31 9.71
CA ASP A 102 2.47 1.66 9.75
C ASP A 102 2.72 0.76 8.54
N ILE A 103 1.70 0.03 8.11
CA ILE A 103 1.76 -0.78 6.89
C ILE A 103 2.04 0.11 5.68
N LEU A 104 1.37 1.27 5.57
CA LEU A 104 1.63 2.23 4.49
C LEU A 104 3.07 2.77 4.54
N ALA A 105 3.60 3.05 5.73
CA ALA A 105 4.99 3.47 5.90
C ALA A 105 5.97 2.38 5.44
N PHE A 106 5.73 1.12 5.83
CA PHE A 106 6.51 -0.03 5.38
C PHE A 106 6.48 -0.19 3.85
N LEU A 107 5.30 -0.16 3.24
CA LEU A 107 5.14 -0.27 1.79
C LEU A 107 5.81 0.89 1.04
N GLY A 108 5.71 2.11 1.56
CA GLY A 108 6.40 3.28 1.02
C GLY A 108 7.91 3.12 1.05
N GLU A 109 8.46 2.58 2.13
CA GLU A 109 9.88 2.28 2.24
C GLU A 109 10.33 1.21 1.24
N GLN A 110 9.56 0.11 1.07
CA GLN A 110 9.88 -0.91 0.07
C GLN A 110 9.82 -0.35 -1.35
N TRP A 111 8.82 0.47 -1.66
CA TRP A 111 8.75 1.18 -2.93
C TRP A 111 10.05 1.95 -3.16
N ALA A 112 10.49 2.77 -2.20
CA ALA A 112 11.72 3.56 -2.30
C ALA A 112 12.97 2.69 -2.51
N ARG A 113 13.10 1.58 -1.79
CA ARG A 113 14.21 0.63 -1.93
C ARG A 113 14.30 0.05 -3.34
N PHE A 114 13.19 -0.42 -3.91
CA PHE A 114 13.19 -0.90 -5.30
C PHE A 114 13.52 0.20 -6.33
N GLY A 115 13.21 1.47 -6.01
CA GLY A 115 13.61 2.60 -6.86
C GLY A 115 15.10 2.80 -6.91
N ASP A 116 15.75 2.63 -5.77
CA ASP A 116 17.19 2.73 -5.64
C ASP A 116 17.92 1.50 -6.24
N GLU A 117 17.35 0.29 -6.13
CA GLU A 117 17.81 -0.90 -6.88
C GLU A 117 17.79 -0.64 -8.40
N LEU A 118 16.72 -0.03 -8.91
CA LEU A 118 16.60 0.38 -10.32
C LEU A 118 17.65 1.40 -10.73
N GLU A 119 17.89 2.42 -9.91
CA GLU A 119 18.90 3.45 -10.18
C GLU A 119 20.32 2.87 -10.21
N ARG A 120 20.58 1.83 -9.41
CA ARG A 120 21.84 1.07 -9.43
C ARG A 120 21.95 0.07 -10.57
N GLY A 121 20.84 -0.20 -11.28
CA GLY A 121 20.79 -1.16 -12.37
C GLY A 121 20.86 -2.63 -11.92
N GLU A 122 20.58 -2.90 -10.64
CA GLU A 122 20.51 -4.25 -10.10
C GLU A 122 19.17 -4.90 -10.51
N ASP A 123 19.23 -6.04 -11.21
CA ASP A 123 18.08 -6.81 -11.71
C ASP A 123 16.86 -5.92 -12.07
N SER A 124 17.08 -5.00 -13.01
CA SER A 124 16.16 -3.88 -13.25
C SER A 124 14.76 -4.30 -13.68
N GLY A 125 14.60 -5.52 -14.21
CA GLY A 125 13.29 -6.09 -14.52
C GLY A 125 12.50 -6.42 -13.27
N ARG A 126 13.11 -7.16 -12.34
CA ARG A 126 12.50 -7.55 -11.05
C ARG A 126 12.19 -6.30 -10.21
N ALA A 127 13.17 -5.40 -10.06
CA ALA A 127 13.00 -4.20 -9.26
C ALA A 127 11.91 -3.26 -9.84
N ALA A 128 11.78 -3.16 -11.17
CA ALA A 128 10.73 -2.37 -11.81
C ALA A 128 9.35 -2.96 -11.53
N TYR A 129 9.24 -4.28 -11.64
CA TYR A 129 8.01 -5.00 -11.40
C TYR A 129 7.56 -4.90 -9.94
N ALA A 130 8.45 -5.22 -8.99
CA ALA A 130 8.18 -5.14 -7.56
C ALA A 130 7.82 -3.70 -7.12
N ARG A 131 8.51 -2.69 -7.66
CA ARG A 131 8.19 -1.27 -7.42
C ARG A 131 6.80 -0.90 -7.93
N ALA A 132 6.43 -1.34 -9.13
CA ALA A 132 5.12 -1.06 -9.71
C ALA A 132 4.00 -1.71 -8.89
N LEU A 133 4.14 -3.01 -8.58
CA LEU A 133 3.20 -3.75 -7.73
C LEU A 133 3.02 -3.11 -6.36
N THR A 134 4.13 -2.72 -5.71
CA THR A 134 4.09 -2.08 -4.38
C THR A 134 3.42 -0.71 -4.45
N GLY A 135 3.67 0.06 -5.50
CA GLY A 135 3.03 1.37 -5.70
C GLY A 135 1.51 1.26 -5.83
N GLU A 136 1.04 0.31 -6.64
CA GLU A 136 -0.40 0.04 -6.79
C GLU A 136 -1.01 -0.56 -5.51
N LEU A 137 -0.28 -1.41 -4.78
CA LEU A 137 -0.73 -1.94 -3.49
C LEU A 137 -0.95 -0.81 -2.47
N VAL A 138 -0.07 0.19 -2.42
CA VAL A 138 -0.25 1.39 -1.57
C VAL A 138 -1.59 2.07 -1.87
N ASP A 139 -1.98 2.19 -3.14
CA ASP A 139 -3.28 2.76 -3.50
C ASP A 139 -4.45 1.92 -2.99
N ARG A 140 -4.38 0.59 -3.15
CA ARG A 140 -5.41 -0.32 -2.65
C ARG A 140 -5.58 -0.25 -1.14
N VAL A 141 -4.48 -0.06 -0.39
CA VAL A 141 -4.52 0.14 1.07
C VAL A 141 -5.09 1.51 1.42
N LEU A 142 -4.70 2.58 0.72
CA LEU A 142 -5.26 3.92 0.93
C LEU A 142 -6.77 3.95 0.66
N TRP A 143 -7.24 3.27 -0.39
CA TRP A 143 -8.67 3.20 -0.71
C TRP A 143 -9.47 2.52 0.41
N ARG A 144 -8.91 1.48 1.04
CA ARG A 144 -9.51 0.80 2.18
C ARG A 144 -9.50 1.69 3.43
N LEU A 145 -8.35 2.30 3.74
CA LEU A 145 -8.20 3.19 4.88
C LEU A 145 -9.22 4.34 4.86
N TYR A 146 -9.46 4.90 3.67
CA TYR A 146 -10.40 6.00 3.48
C TYR A 146 -11.79 5.58 3.00
N GLN A 147 -12.04 4.26 2.93
CA GLN A 147 -13.33 3.68 2.56
C GLN A 147 -13.89 4.28 1.27
N LEU A 148 -13.08 4.32 0.21
CA LEU A 148 -13.50 4.86 -1.07
C LEU A 148 -14.63 4.01 -1.67
N THR A 149 -15.72 4.67 -2.06
CA THR A 149 -16.82 4.00 -2.77
C THR A 149 -16.40 3.61 -4.20
N PRO A 150 -17.09 2.67 -4.86
CA PRO A 150 -16.83 2.37 -6.27
C PRO A 150 -16.88 3.62 -7.15
N GLU A 151 -17.86 4.50 -6.94
CA GLU A 151 -18.01 5.74 -7.71
C GLU A 151 -16.84 6.70 -7.48
N GLU A 152 -16.35 6.80 -6.24
CA GLU A 152 -15.17 7.61 -5.92
C GLU A 152 -13.91 7.06 -6.61
N ARG A 153 -13.75 5.72 -6.68
CA ARG A 153 -12.63 5.09 -7.38
C ARG A 153 -12.71 5.35 -8.89
N ASP A 154 -13.88 5.18 -9.48
CA ASP A 154 -14.10 5.46 -10.92
C ASP A 154 -13.83 6.93 -11.25
N ALA A 155 -14.16 7.85 -10.33
CA ALA A 155 -13.87 9.27 -10.46
C ALA A 155 -12.36 9.59 -10.49
N LEU A 156 -11.52 8.79 -9.82
CA LEU A 156 -10.06 8.98 -9.85
C LEU A 156 -9.47 8.76 -11.25
N PHE A 157 -10.02 7.81 -12.01
CA PHE A 157 -9.53 7.41 -13.34
C PHE A 157 -10.23 8.13 -14.50
N SER A 158 -11.44 8.64 -14.29
CA SER A 158 -12.21 9.38 -15.31
C SER A 158 -11.81 10.85 -15.42
N ALA A 159 -11.13 11.41 -14.41
CA ALA A 159 -10.56 12.75 -14.46
C ALA A 159 -9.11 12.71 -15.02
N ALA A 160 -8.98 12.30 -16.28
CA ALA A 160 -7.84 12.65 -17.12
C ALA A 160 -8.18 13.94 -17.89
N PRO A 161 -7.26 14.93 -18.00
CA PRO A 161 -7.40 15.98 -19.01
C PRO A 161 -7.32 15.42 -20.44
#